data_AF-A0A956FL07-F1
#
_entry.id   AF-A0A956FL07-F1
#
_cell.length_a   1.000
_cell.length_b   1.000
_cell.length_c   1.000
_cell.angle_alpha   90.00
_cell.angle_beta   90.00
_cell.angle_gamma   90.00
#
_symmetry.space_group_name_H-M   'P 1'
#
loop_
_entity.id
_entity.type
_entity.pdbx_description
1 polymer ?
#
loop_
_entity_poly.entity_id
_entity_poly.type
_entity_poly.pdbx_seq_one_letter_code
_entity_poly.pdbx_strand_id
1 'polypeptide(L)'
;MKLTTILTTTVALALSLGAATGCDKSEEKKDDAKTDEKAAEKQAAPAKDPAELLKETKTPELPGPLAKLSFGMSAEEAKKAAPELEDGGKFLDEFKGAYFSYYVPDDSGKLKSASLQIEGADMAKLLTEAWGEPKKGEDLGKPKFFWFNEAKKIRATVSQGYGKEDEVQFEAYLPAKELLGEGKATLGFEKSDRPLLGASRADLDKSYADVLEKLTEEEAKKKREELEKFTGKDLSALGPAAASSNIDLLPTEYGSQFTRVHPNFGDDDTIDRFRVGIDFEPVPEAKDEILALIKAKWGEPTEEEKYGKKIMVFNEDPRITVEEDTISKKWDIEVELKK
;
A
#
# COMPACT_ATOMS: atom_id res chain seq x y z
N MET A 1 -27.92 11.89 -23.90
CA MET A 1 -27.41 10.70 -23.19
C MET A 1 -26.52 11.18 -22.07
N LYS A 2 -26.77 10.75 -20.83
CA LYS A 2 -26.12 11.28 -19.62
C LYS A 2 -24.67 10.79 -19.58
N LEU A 3 -23.73 11.73 -19.48
CA LEU A 3 -22.30 11.46 -19.27
C LEU A 3 -22.10 11.02 -17.81
N THR A 4 -21.65 9.79 -17.60
CA THR A 4 -21.23 9.30 -16.28
C THR A 4 -19.73 9.55 -16.15
N THR A 5 -19.35 10.71 -15.64
CA THR A 5 -17.96 10.97 -15.24
C THR A 5 -17.74 10.29 -13.89
N ILE A 6 -17.10 9.12 -13.89
CA ILE A 6 -16.75 8.40 -12.66
C ILE A 6 -15.53 9.08 -12.05
N LEU A 7 -15.77 9.89 -11.01
CA LEU A 7 -14.72 10.51 -10.20
C LEU A 7 -14.21 9.45 -9.22
N THR A 8 -13.08 8.81 -9.51
CA THR A 8 -12.35 7.97 -8.55
C THR A 8 -11.75 8.88 -7.47
N THR A 9 -12.47 9.07 -6.37
CA THR A 9 -11.98 9.84 -5.23
C THR A 9 -11.43 8.83 -4.22
N THR A 10 -10.12 8.62 -4.22
CA THR A 10 -9.43 7.87 -3.17
C THR A 10 -9.39 8.76 -1.93
N VAL A 11 -10.30 8.54 -0.98
CA VAL A 11 -10.31 9.24 0.31
C VAL A 11 -9.53 8.40 1.32
N ALA A 12 -8.30 8.80 1.60
CA ALA A 12 -7.56 8.34 2.76
C ALA A 12 -8.21 8.96 4.02
N LEU A 13 -8.98 8.17 4.75
CA LEU A 13 -9.66 8.60 5.97
C LEU A 13 -8.71 8.42 7.17
N ALA A 14 -7.99 9.47 7.54
CA ALA A 14 -7.31 9.55 8.83
C ALA A 14 -8.31 10.01 9.90
N LEU A 15 -8.81 9.09 10.72
CA LEU A 15 -9.61 9.39 11.90
C LEU A 15 -8.84 8.99 13.16
N SER A 16 -8.25 9.98 13.83
CA SER A 16 -7.88 9.86 15.24
C SER A 16 -8.12 11.20 15.94
N LEU A 17 -9.28 11.30 16.61
CA LEU A 17 -9.53 12.29 17.66
C LEU A 17 -10.69 11.82 18.56
N GLY A 18 -10.37 11.63 19.83
CA GLY A 18 -11.32 11.35 20.89
C GLY A 18 -10.64 11.36 22.25
N ALA A 19 -10.65 12.53 22.90
CA ALA A 19 -10.01 12.85 24.16
C ALA A 19 -10.78 12.35 25.40
N ALA A 20 -10.06 12.16 26.52
CA ALA A 20 -10.55 12.30 27.90
C ALA A 20 -9.34 12.65 28.79
N THR A 21 -9.13 13.93 29.15
CA THR A 21 -9.53 14.58 30.42
C THR A 21 -8.99 13.94 31.70
N GLY A 22 -8.14 14.69 32.43
CA GLY A 22 -7.83 14.40 33.83
C GLY A 22 -6.59 15.10 34.36
N CYS A 23 -6.67 16.42 34.62
CA CYS A 23 -5.76 17.09 35.55
C CYS A 23 -6.08 16.62 36.97
N ASP A 24 -5.09 16.19 37.75
CA ASP A 24 -5.11 16.48 39.19
C ASP A 24 -3.69 16.68 39.75
N LYS A 25 -3.63 17.50 40.79
CA LYS A 25 -2.50 18.31 41.21
C LYS A 25 -1.96 17.77 42.54
N SER A 26 -0.63 17.75 42.67
CA SER A 26 0.17 17.90 43.90
C SER A 26 -0.03 16.95 45.09
N GLU A 27 1.06 16.30 45.52
CA GLU A 27 1.55 16.42 46.89
C GLU A 27 3.04 16.02 47.01
N GLU A 28 3.86 16.95 47.53
CA GLU A 28 5.21 16.73 48.02
C GLU A 28 5.18 15.85 49.29
N LYS A 29 6.04 14.84 49.36
CA LYS A 29 6.59 14.37 50.64
C LYS A 29 8.07 14.03 50.51
N LYS A 30 8.82 14.61 51.45
CA LYS A 30 10.26 14.48 51.68
C LYS A 30 10.55 13.30 52.62
N ASP A 31 11.77 12.79 52.44
CA ASP A 31 12.65 12.08 53.37
C ASP A 31 12.26 10.66 53.82
N ASP A 32 13.04 9.66 53.39
CA ASP A 32 14.01 9.04 54.30
C ASP A 32 15.10 8.25 53.56
N ALA A 33 16.31 8.31 54.12
CA ALA A 33 17.57 7.78 53.59
C ALA A 33 17.87 6.35 54.09
N LYS A 34 18.84 5.72 53.39
CA LYS A 34 19.47 4.38 53.56
C LYS A 34 18.69 3.23 52.90
N THR A 35 19.30 2.47 51.99
CA THR A 35 20.54 1.73 52.23
C THR A 35 21.27 1.47 50.91
N ASP A 36 22.59 1.70 50.92
CA ASP A 36 23.53 1.27 49.89
C ASP A 36 23.47 -0.25 49.70
N GLU A 37 22.90 -0.69 48.58
CA GLU A 37 23.19 -2.01 48.03
C GLU A 37 23.76 -1.78 46.63
N LYS A 38 25.09 -1.88 46.56
CA LYS A 38 25.88 -1.80 45.35
C LYS A 38 25.52 -3.00 44.47
N ALA A 39 24.42 -2.87 43.72
CA ALA A 39 24.09 -3.77 42.64
C ALA A 39 25.28 -3.79 41.69
N ALA A 40 25.90 -4.97 41.56
CA ALA A 40 26.89 -5.20 40.53
C ALA A 40 26.22 -4.92 39.18
N GLU A 41 26.56 -3.76 38.62
CA GLU A 41 26.22 -3.36 37.27
C GLU A 41 26.76 -4.47 36.36
N LYS A 42 25.85 -5.37 35.96
CA LYS A 42 26.13 -6.43 35.01
C LYS A 42 26.45 -5.68 33.73
N GLN A 43 27.74 -5.54 33.47
CA GLN A 43 28.31 -4.82 32.32
C GLN A 43 27.52 -5.27 31.09
N ALA A 44 26.60 -4.41 30.64
CA ALA A 44 25.76 -4.70 29.49
C ALA A 44 26.72 -4.92 28.33
N ALA A 45 26.53 -6.01 27.58
CA ALA A 45 27.30 -6.25 26.37
C ALA A 45 27.19 -4.97 25.49
N PRO A 46 28.28 -4.57 24.81
CA PRO A 46 28.24 -3.37 23.98
C PRO A 46 27.11 -3.51 22.95
N ALA A 47 26.21 -2.52 22.93
CA ALA A 47 25.13 -2.47 21.97
C ALA A 47 25.70 -2.46 20.53
N LYS A 48 25.09 -3.26 19.66
CA LYS A 48 25.43 -3.35 18.24
C LYS A 48 24.99 -2.08 17.52
N ASP A 49 25.72 -1.74 16.46
CA ASP A 49 25.32 -0.68 15.55
C ASP A 49 24.17 -1.19 14.66
N PRO A 50 22.95 -0.61 14.75
CA PRO A 50 21.83 -1.02 13.93
C PRO A 50 22.05 -0.81 12.42
N ALA A 51 22.96 0.09 12.01
CA ALA A 51 23.26 0.30 10.61
C ALA A 51 23.91 -0.93 9.95
N GLU A 52 24.57 -1.79 10.73
CA GLU A 52 25.18 -3.02 10.21
C GLU A 52 24.12 -4.04 9.76
N LEU A 53 22.92 -4.03 10.37
CA LEU A 53 21.81 -4.91 9.97
C LEU A 53 21.38 -4.66 8.53
N LEU A 54 21.45 -3.41 8.07
CA LEU A 54 21.05 -3.01 6.71
C LEU A 54 22.07 -3.46 5.67
N LYS A 55 23.33 -3.67 6.07
CA LYS A 55 24.44 -4.06 5.20
C LYS A 55 24.55 -5.58 5.01
N GLU A 56 23.80 -6.37 5.77
CA GLU A 56 23.75 -7.83 5.64
C GLU A 56 23.21 -8.27 4.26
N THR A 57 22.41 -7.42 3.62
CA THR A 57 21.81 -7.66 2.32
C THR A 57 22.22 -6.58 1.31
N LYS A 58 22.14 -6.90 0.02
CA LYS A 58 22.37 -5.93 -1.07
C LYS A 58 21.09 -5.31 -1.62
N THR A 59 19.95 -5.75 -1.10
CA THR A 59 18.60 -5.32 -1.49
C THR A 59 17.72 -5.27 -0.26
N PRO A 60 16.60 -4.52 -0.28
CA PRO A 60 15.66 -4.45 0.84
C PRO A 60 15.23 -5.81 1.37
N GLU A 61 15.41 -6.01 2.67
CA GLU A 61 14.89 -7.14 3.44
C GLU A 61 14.59 -6.66 4.86
N LEU A 62 13.72 -7.38 5.59
CA LEU A 62 13.42 -7.06 6.98
C LEU A 62 14.65 -7.32 7.87
N PRO A 63 15.21 -6.31 8.54
CA PRO A 63 16.45 -6.45 9.30
C PRO A 63 16.22 -6.95 10.73
N GLY A 64 17.23 -7.61 11.30
CA GLY A 64 17.27 -7.92 12.74
C GLY A 64 16.03 -8.68 13.25
N PRO A 65 15.37 -8.22 14.33
CA PRO A 65 14.14 -8.83 14.85
C PRO A 65 13.01 -8.96 13.83
N LEU A 66 12.92 -8.01 12.89
CA LEU A 66 11.87 -8.00 11.86
C LEU A 66 12.07 -9.12 10.83
N ALA A 67 13.27 -9.69 10.71
CA ALA A 67 13.58 -10.76 9.76
C ALA A 67 12.74 -12.03 9.97
N LYS A 68 12.15 -12.20 11.15
CA LYS A 68 11.25 -13.32 11.49
C LYS A 68 9.82 -13.10 10.98
N LEU A 69 9.50 -11.88 10.53
CA LEU A 69 8.20 -11.51 10.03
C LEU A 69 8.06 -11.82 8.53
N SER A 70 6.83 -11.80 8.05
CA SER A 70 6.38 -12.09 6.69
C SER A 70 5.05 -11.37 6.52
N PHE A 71 4.96 -10.52 5.51
CA PHE A 71 3.76 -9.75 5.23
C PHE A 71 2.55 -10.66 4.98
N GLY A 72 1.38 -10.23 5.45
CA GLY A 72 0.13 -11.00 5.34
C GLY A 72 -0.14 -11.96 6.51
N MET A 73 0.81 -12.18 7.43
CA MET A 73 0.54 -12.99 8.63
C MET A 73 -0.40 -12.28 9.61
N SER A 74 -1.09 -13.02 10.46
CA SER A 74 -1.97 -12.46 11.49
C SER A 74 -1.22 -11.73 12.62
N ALA A 75 -1.93 -10.91 13.39
CA ALA A 75 -1.38 -10.28 14.60
C ALA A 75 -0.80 -11.29 15.60
N GLU A 76 -1.44 -12.44 15.78
CA GLU A 76 -0.98 -13.49 16.70
C GLU A 76 0.31 -14.14 16.21
N GLU A 77 0.40 -14.43 14.92
CA GLU A 77 1.61 -14.97 14.29
C GLU A 77 2.76 -13.96 14.38
N ALA A 78 2.49 -12.67 14.16
CA ALA A 78 3.50 -11.61 14.23
C ALA A 78 4.06 -11.48 15.65
N LYS A 79 3.19 -11.44 16.67
CA LYS A 79 3.59 -11.43 18.09
C LYS A 79 4.41 -12.66 18.48
N LYS A 80 4.08 -13.83 17.93
CA LYS A 80 4.83 -15.06 18.17
C LYS A 80 6.17 -15.08 17.45
N ALA A 81 6.25 -14.51 16.26
CA ALA A 81 7.47 -14.45 15.45
C ALA A 81 8.48 -13.44 16.03
N ALA A 82 8.01 -12.30 16.52
CA ALA A 82 8.85 -11.24 17.10
C ALA A 82 8.36 -10.83 18.51
N PRO A 83 8.42 -11.74 19.51
CA PRO A 83 7.95 -11.47 20.87
C PRO A 83 8.73 -10.35 21.57
N GLU A 84 9.95 -10.04 21.13
CA GLU A 84 10.74 -8.92 21.60
C GLU A 84 10.14 -7.54 21.24
N LEU A 85 9.27 -7.47 20.22
CA LEU A 85 8.59 -6.25 19.77
C LEU A 85 7.21 -6.15 20.42
N GLU A 86 7.22 -5.97 21.74
CA GLU A 86 6.02 -5.77 22.58
C GLU A 86 5.04 -4.79 21.93
N ASP A 87 3.76 -5.15 21.87
CA ASP A 87 2.68 -4.36 21.26
C ASP A 87 2.95 -3.81 19.84
N GLY A 88 3.84 -4.47 19.09
CA GLY A 88 4.16 -4.09 17.72
C GLY A 88 5.32 -3.13 17.58
N GLY A 89 6.02 -2.73 18.65
CA GLY A 89 7.24 -1.94 18.49
C GLY A 89 7.99 -1.64 19.78
N LYS A 90 9.33 -1.62 19.68
CA LYS A 90 10.19 -1.43 20.85
C LYS A 90 11.60 -0.94 20.47
N PHE A 91 12.19 -0.14 21.36
CA PHE A 91 13.64 0.06 21.42
C PHE A 91 14.30 -1.16 22.05
N LEU A 92 15.20 -1.81 21.33
CA LEU A 92 15.92 -2.97 21.86
C LEU A 92 17.30 -2.55 22.36
N ASP A 93 17.61 -2.82 23.62
CA ASP A 93 18.90 -2.48 24.25
C ASP A 93 20.12 -3.05 23.49
N GLU A 94 19.91 -4.14 22.75
CA GLU A 94 20.93 -4.74 21.88
C GLU A 94 21.35 -3.82 20.72
N PHE A 95 20.48 -2.91 20.28
CA PHE A 95 20.70 -2.02 19.13
C PHE A 95 20.55 -0.57 19.54
N LYS A 96 21.68 0.14 19.65
CA LYS A 96 21.72 1.49 20.20
C LYS A 96 20.85 2.45 19.38
N GLY A 97 19.83 3.04 20.02
CA GLY A 97 18.98 4.06 19.41
C GLY A 97 18.08 3.54 18.28
N ALA A 98 17.91 2.22 18.15
CA ALA A 98 17.07 1.63 17.12
C ALA A 98 15.68 1.29 17.64
N TYR A 99 14.66 1.84 16.99
CA TYR A 99 13.27 1.48 17.19
C TYR A 99 12.81 0.57 16.05
N PHE A 100 12.39 -0.64 16.40
CA PHE A 100 11.80 -1.59 15.47
C PHE A 100 10.30 -1.63 15.70
N SER A 101 9.51 -1.62 14.63
CA SER A 101 8.07 -1.73 14.74
C SER A 101 7.46 -2.51 13.58
N TYR A 102 6.21 -2.93 13.77
CA TYR A 102 5.38 -3.49 12.74
C TYR A 102 3.92 -3.09 12.96
N TYR A 103 3.17 -3.07 11.86
CA TYR A 103 1.78 -2.62 11.86
C TYR A 103 0.86 -3.67 11.26
N VAL A 104 -0.14 -4.04 12.05
CA VAL A 104 -1.26 -4.90 11.68
C VAL A 104 -2.54 -4.06 11.80
N PRO A 105 -3.10 -3.57 10.68
CA PRO A 105 -4.37 -2.86 10.68
C PRO A 105 -5.51 -3.71 11.25
N ASP A 106 -6.41 -3.11 12.02
CA ASP A 106 -7.57 -3.79 12.60
C ASP A 106 -8.53 -4.37 11.54
N ASP A 107 -8.67 -3.68 10.41
CA ASP A 107 -9.58 -4.05 9.33
C ASP A 107 -9.13 -5.30 8.57
N SER A 108 -7.83 -5.41 8.29
CA SER A 108 -7.27 -6.57 7.60
C SER A 108 -6.87 -7.69 8.56
N GLY A 109 -6.51 -7.35 9.80
CA GLY A 109 -5.93 -8.28 10.79
C GLY A 109 -4.60 -8.90 10.35
N LYS A 110 -3.99 -8.38 9.28
CA LYS A 110 -2.79 -8.93 8.64
C LYS A 110 -1.64 -7.92 8.65
N LEU A 111 -0.42 -8.40 8.85
CA LEU A 111 0.81 -7.60 8.82
C LEU A 111 0.96 -6.87 7.49
N LYS A 112 0.90 -5.54 7.52
CA LYS A 112 0.95 -4.69 6.32
C LYS A 112 2.31 -4.03 6.13
N SER A 113 2.90 -3.54 7.22
CA SER A 113 4.20 -2.89 7.18
C SER A 113 5.05 -3.23 8.39
N ALA A 114 6.35 -3.06 8.23
CA ALA A 114 7.35 -3.10 9.28
C ALA A 114 8.28 -1.91 9.13
N SER A 115 8.89 -1.44 10.21
CA SER A 115 9.73 -0.25 10.15
C SER A 115 10.93 -0.31 11.05
N LEU A 116 11.97 0.42 10.65
CA LEU A 116 13.16 0.68 11.44
C LEU A 116 13.43 2.19 11.46
N GLN A 117 13.66 2.71 12.65
CA GLN A 117 14.14 4.06 12.88
C GLN A 117 15.43 3.98 13.71
N ILE A 118 16.42 4.79 13.35
CA ILE A 118 17.69 4.88 14.08
C ILE A 118 17.90 6.34 14.48
N GLU A 119 18.00 6.60 15.79
CA GLU A 119 18.16 7.94 16.33
C GLU A 119 19.36 8.67 15.71
N GLY A 120 19.12 9.87 15.19
CA GLY A 120 20.14 10.73 14.59
C GLY A 120 20.71 10.23 13.25
N ALA A 121 20.15 9.17 12.66
CA ALA A 121 20.57 8.66 11.37
C ALA A 121 19.88 9.38 10.20
N ASP A 122 20.61 9.56 9.11
CA ASP A 122 20.05 9.82 7.78
C ASP A 122 19.76 8.46 7.14
N MET A 123 18.51 8.01 7.25
CA MET A 123 18.13 6.68 6.77
C MET A 123 18.33 6.55 5.27
N ALA A 124 17.98 7.58 4.48
CA ALA A 124 18.15 7.52 3.03
C ALA A 124 19.62 7.34 2.63
N LYS A 125 20.54 8.02 3.32
CA LYS A 125 21.98 7.85 3.11
C LYS A 125 22.45 6.44 3.51
N LEU A 126 22.05 5.95 4.69
CA LEU A 126 22.43 4.60 5.14
C LEU A 126 21.97 3.52 4.16
N LEU A 127 20.74 3.61 3.67
CA LEU A 127 20.19 2.68 2.68
C LEU A 127 20.87 2.81 1.33
N THR A 128 21.26 4.02 0.93
CA THR A 128 22.03 4.23 -0.31
C THR A 128 23.39 3.54 -0.24
N GLU A 129 24.08 3.61 0.91
CA GLU A 129 25.35 2.91 1.13
C GLU A 129 25.18 1.38 1.14
N ALA A 130 24.05 0.88 1.66
CA ALA A 130 23.78 -0.55 1.76
C ALA A 130 23.30 -1.18 0.43
N TRP A 131 22.35 -0.54 -0.25
CA TRP A 131 21.55 -1.10 -1.35
C TRP A 131 21.69 -0.35 -2.68
N GLY A 132 22.44 0.75 -2.72
CA GLY A 132 22.62 1.59 -3.90
C GLY A 132 21.58 2.71 -4.03
N GLU A 133 21.63 3.45 -5.14
CA GLU A 133 20.78 4.62 -5.34
C GLU A 133 19.27 4.28 -5.36
N PRO A 134 18.42 5.03 -4.64
CA PRO A 134 16.97 4.86 -4.70
C PRO A 134 16.38 5.37 -6.00
N LYS A 135 15.17 4.88 -6.32
CA LYS A 135 14.24 5.66 -7.14
C LYS A 135 13.72 6.83 -6.29
N LYS A 136 13.85 8.05 -6.80
CA LYS A 136 13.46 9.28 -6.11
C LYS A 136 12.06 9.68 -6.54
N GLY A 137 11.27 10.13 -5.60
CA GLY A 137 9.90 10.55 -5.82
C GLY A 137 9.42 11.58 -4.82
N GLU A 138 8.13 11.84 -4.86
CA GLU A 138 7.45 12.80 -4.01
C GLU A 138 6.13 12.21 -3.50
N ASP A 139 5.75 12.53 -2.27
CA ASP A 139 4.45 12.17 -1.70
C ASP A 139 3.92 13.37 -0.93
N LEU A 140 2.78 13.91 -1.37
CA LEU A 140 2.17 15.13 -0.81
C LEU A 140 3.15 16.31 -0.66
N GLY A 141 3.98 16.57 -1.67
CA GLY A 141 4.96 17.67 -1.63
C GLY A 141 6.29 17.34 -0.95
N LYS A 142 6.48 16.11 -0.46
CA LYS A 142 7.67 15.72 0.31
C LYS A 142 8.51 14.68 -0.41
N PRO A 143 9.85 14.77 -0.33
CA PRO A 143 10.73 13.75 -0.90
C PRO A 143 10.44 12.36 -0.32
N LYS A 144 10.38 11.39 -1.23
CA LYS A 144 10.23 9.97 -0.92
C LYS A 144 11.24 9.16 -1.72
N PHE A 145 11.87 8.19 -1.07
CA PHE A 145 12.92 7.37 -1.65
C PHE A 145 12.50 5.91 -1.63
N PHE A 146 12.69 5.21 -2.74
CA PHE A 146 12.23 3.84 -2.93
C PHE A 146 13.39 2.92 -3.29
N TRP A 147 13.49 1.80 -2.58
CA TRP A 147 14.35 0.67 -2.93
C TRP A 147 13.49 -0.58 -3.08
N PHE A 148 13.87 -1.45 -4.01
CA PHE A 148 13.09 -2.61 -4.39
C PHE A 148 13.89 -3.90 -4.28
N ASN A 149 13.22 -4.94 -3.79
CA ASN A 149 13.64 -6.32 -3.90
C ASN A 149 12.52 -7.09 -4.61
N GLU A 150 12.55 -7.10 -5.94
CA GLU A 150 11.53 -7.77 -6.77
C GLU A 150 11.41 -9.27 -6.43
N ALA A 151 12.53 -9.95 -6.18
CA ALA A 151 12.54 -11.39 -5.91
C ALA A 151 11.80 -11.76 -4.62
N LYS A 152 11.88 -10.91 -3.59
CA LYS A 152 11.14 -11.08 -2.32
C LYS A 152 9.85 -10.28 -2.28
N LYS A 153 9.57 -9.47 -3.30
CA LYS A 153 8.41 -8.56 -3.38
C LYS A 153 8.36 -7.58 -2.21
N ILE A 154 9.52 -7.11 -1.77
CA ILE A 154 9.66 -6.16 -0.67
C ILE A 154 10.10 -4.81 -1.23
N ARG A 155 9.41 -3.75 -0.82
CA ARG A 155 9.79 -2.37 -1.05
C ARG A 155 10.18 -1.75 0.27
N ALA A 156 11.29 -1.00 0.27
CA ALA A 156 11.64 -0.12 1.37
C ALA A 156 11.43 1.33 0.93
N THR A 157 10.77 2.11 1.78
CA THR A 157 10.53 3.53 1.54
C THR A 157 11.04 4.36 2.70
N VAL A 158 11.73 5.45 2.40
CA VAL A 158 12.01 6.52 3.35
C VAL A 158 11.24 7.74 2.90
N SER A 159 10.35 8.22 3.77
CA SER A 159 9.62 9.47 3.58
C SER A 159 10.12 10.47 4.61
N GLN A 160 10.42 11.70 4.19
CA GLN A 160 10.71 12.76 5.16
C GLN A 160 9.41 13.10 5.91
N GLY A 161 9.30 12.60 7.15
CA GLY A 161 8.11 12.75 7.99
C GLY A 161 7.84 14.20 8.42
N TYR A 162 6.90 14.38 9.35
CA TYR A 162 6.77 15.63 10.12
C TYR A 162 7.58 15.60 11.42
N GLY A 163 8.14 14.44 11.77
CA GLY A 163 9.05 14.24 12.90
C GLY A 163 10.51 14.63 12.56
N LYS A 164 11.39 14.53 13.56
CA LYS A 164 12.82 14.86 13.42
C LYS A 164 13.67 13.73 12.84
N GLU A 165 13.13 12.52 12.75
CA GLU A 165 13.89 11.32 12.42
C GLU A 165 13.25 10.65 11.22
N ASP A 166 14.09 10.27 10.27
CA ASP A 166 13.69 9.50 9.09
C ASP A 166 13.46 8.05 9.52
N GLU A 167 12.38 7.46 9.04
CA GLU A 167 12.00 6.06 9.26
C GLU A 167 12.09 5.34 7.91
N VAL A 168 12.66 4.12 7.90
CA VAL A 168 12.47 3.22 6.76
C VAL A 168 11.26 2.35 7.04
N GLN A 169 10.29 2.39 6.13
CA GLN A 169 9.12 1.52 6.12
C GLN A 169 9.32 0.44 5.06
N PHE A 170 9.05 -0.81 5.43
CA PHE A 170 9.07 -1.98 4.58
C PHE A 170 7.65 -2.47 4.33
N GLU A 171 7.36 -2.78 3.08
CA GLU A 171 6.03 -3.25 2.64
C GLU A 171 6.17 -4.34 1.58
N ALA A 172 5.17 -5.23 1.52
CA ALA A 172 5.00 -6.10 0.36
C ALA A 172 4.39 -5.30 -0.81
N TYR A 173 4.83 -5.59 -2.03
CA TYR A 173 4.27 -5.00 -3.24
C TYR A 173 4.10 -6.05 -4.35
N LEU A 174 3.26 -5.77 -5.34
CA LEU A 174 3.09 -6.59 -6.54
C LEU A 174 3.77 -5.89 -7.72
N PRO A 175 4.92 -6.37 -8.22
CA PRO A 175 5.58 -5.73 -9.36
C PRO A 175 4.61 -5.53 -10.53
N ALA A 176 4.61 -4.36 -11.17
CA ALA A 176 3.72 -4.04 -12.28
C ALA A 176 3.84 -5.08 -13.41
N LYS A 177 5.04 -5.61 -13.64
CA LYS A 177 5.28 -6.69 -14.60
C LYS A 177 4.52 -7.97 -14.24
N GLU A 178 4.46 -8.34 -12.96
CA GLU A 178 3.71 -9.51 -12.50
C GLU A 178 2.20 -9.26 -12.51
N LEU A 179 1.75 -8.06 -12.14
CA LEU A 179 0.35 -7.64 -12.25
C LEU A 179 -0.13 -7.77 -13.70
N LEU A 180 0.67 -7.29 -14.65
CA LEU A 180 0.40 -7.40 -16.09
C LEU A 180 0.48 -8.86 -16.55
N GLY A 181 1.44 -9.64 -16.05
CA GLY A 181 1.60 -11.05 -16.38
C GLY A 181 2.03 -11.31 -17.82
N GLU A 182 2.26 -12.58 -18.13
CA GLU A 182 2.67 -13.03 -19.46
C GLU A 182 1.47 -13.27 -20.39
N GLY A 183 1.72 -13.31 -21.71
CA GLY A 183 0.69 -13.51 -22.71
C GLY A 183 -0.23 -12.29 -22.91
N LYS A 184 -1.20 -12.41 -23.82
CA LYS A 184 -2.06 -11.30 -24.24
C LYS A 184 -3.50 -11.36 -23.72
N ALA A 185 -3.96 -12.54 -23.29
CA ALA A 185 -5.37 -12.79 -23.03
C ALA A 185 -5.85 -12.30 -21.66
N THR A 186 -5.02 -12.44 -20.63
CA THR A 186 -5.36 -12.10 -19.24
C THR A 186 -4.24 -11.30 -18.59
N LEU A 187 -4.57 -10.62 -17.51
CA LEU A 187 -3.60 -10.05 -16.57
C LEU A 187 -3.01 -11.15 -15.67
N GLY A 188 -1.87 -10.88 -15.06
CA GLY A 188 -1.11 -11.88 -14.31
C GLY A 188 -1.71 -12.25 -12.96
N PHE A 189 -2.54 -11.38 -12.38
CA PHE A 189 -3.28 -11.68 -11.14
C PHE A 189 -4.51 -12.56 -11.38
N GLU A 190 -5.00 -12.64 -12.63
CA GLU A 190 -6.18 -13.44 -12.96
C GLU A 190 -5.86 -14.93 -12.82
N LYS A 191 -6.83 -15.70 -12.33
CA LYS A 191 -6.72 -17.17 -12.28
C LYS A 191 -6.88 -17.73 -13.69
N SER A 192 -5.93 -18.52 -14.17
CA SER A 192 -5.90 -19.00 -15.57
C SER A 192 -7.07 -19.93 -15.94
N ASP A 193 -7.66 -20.61 -14.96
CA ASP A 193 -8.86 -21.44 -15.12
C ASP A 193 -10.16 -20.63 -15.00
N ARG A 194 -10.08 -19.33 -14.70
CA ARG A 194 -11.21 -18.45 -14.47
C ARG A 194 -10.84 -16.97 -14.71
N PRO A 195 -10.80 -16.52 -15.98
CA PRO A 195 -10.62 -15.11 -16.29
C PRO A 195 -11.72 -14.27 -15.64
N LEU A 196 -11.45 -12.99 -15.39
CA LEU A 196 -12.43 -12.11 -14.76
C LEU A 196 -13.62 -11.84 -15.66
N LEU A 197 -13.41 -11.62 -16.96
CA LEU A 197 -14.52 -11.42 -17.89
C LEU A 197 -15.42 -12.67 -17.92
N GLY A 198 -16.72 -12.45 -17.73
CA GLY A 198 -17.73 -13.51 -17.61
C GLY A 198 -17.81 -14.17 -16.23
N ALA A 199 -16.94 -13.84 -15.27
CA ALA A 199 -17.05 -14.37 -13.91
C ALA A 199 -18.21 -13.70 -13.14
N SER A 200 -18.91 -14.47 -12.32
CA SER A 200 -19.97 -13.96 -11.45
C SER A 200 -19.44 -13.44 -10.11
N ARG A 201 -20.30 -12.80 -9.29
CA ARG A 201 -19.94 -12.45 -7.91
C ARG A 201 -19.60 -13.68 -7.06
N ALA A 202 -20.34 -14.77 -7.24
CA ALA A 202 -20.07 -16.04 -6.56
C ALA A 202 -18.71 -16.62 -6.96
N ASP A 203 -18.29 -16.40 -8.21
CA ASP A 203 -16.96 -16.78 -8.67
C ASP A 203 -15.86 -15.95 -8.03
N LEU A 204 -16.08 -14.64 -7.84
CA LEU A 204 -15.15 -13.78 -7.10
C LEU A 204 -14.99 -14.23 -5.65
N ASP A 205 -16.11 -14.53 -4.99
CA ASP A 205 -16.12 -15.05 -3.62
C ASP A 205 -15.32 -16.33 -3.47
N LYS A 206 -15.34 -17.19 -4.50
CA LYS A 206 -14.58 -18.43 -4.47
C LYS A 206 -13.10 -18.23 -4.74
N SER A 207 -12.77 -17.33 -5.67
CA SER A 207 -11.41 -17.23 -6.23
C SER A 207 -10.55 -16.13 -5.61
N TYR A 208 -11.16 -15.14 -4.96
CA TYR A 208 -10.50 -13.93 -4.45
C TYR A 208 -10.92 -13.55 -3.03
N ALA A 209 -11.54 -14.45 -2.26
CA ALA A 209 -12.07 -14.17 -0.91
C ALA A 209 -11.10 -13.42 0.02
N ASP A 210 -9.81 -13.71 -0.09
CA ASP A 210 -8.75 -13.16 0.77
C ASP A 210 -8.39 -11.71 0.46
N VAL A 211 -8.79 -11.21 -0.72
CA VAL A 211 -8.50 -9.88 -1.25
C VAL A 211 -9.76 -9.17 -1.78
N LEU A 212 -10.95 -9.72 -1.52
CA LEU A 212 -12.22 -9.16 -2.01
C LEU A 212 -12.80 -8.17 -0.99
N GLU A 213 -12.86 -6.89 -1.38
CA GLU A 213 -13.59 -5.86 -0.66
C GLU A 213 -15.05 -5.83 -1.15
N LYS A 214 -15.99 -6.06 -0.23
CA LYS A 214 -17.42 -5.96 -0.51
C LYS A 214 -17.99 -4.71 0.15
N LEU A 215 -18.78 -3.98 -0.63
CA LEU A 215 -19.60 -2.89 -0.13
C LEU A 215 -21.06 -3.21 -0.40
N THR A 216 -21.86 -3.28 0.66
CA THR A 216 -23.32 -3.40 0.53
C THR A 216 -23.94 -2.09 0.04
N GLU A 217 -25.18 -2.15 -0.44
CA GLU A 217 -25.90 -0.93 -0.84
C GLU A 217 -26.08 0.04 0.35
N GLU A 218 -26.31 -0.48 1.56
CA GLU A 218 -26.44 0.33 2.78
C GLU A 218 -25.13 1.04 3.14
N GLU A 219 -24.02 0.32 3.11
CA GLU A 219 -22.70 0.91 3.36
C GLU A 219 -22.31 1.91 2.27
N ALA A 220 -22.66 1.64 1.00
CA ALA A 220 -22.43 2.57 -0.10
C ALA A 220 -23.25 3.86 0.08
N LYS A 221 -24.51 3.76 0.52
CA LYS A 221 -25.35 4.92 0.86
C LYS A 221 -24.73 5.70 2.02
N LYS A 222 -24.32 5.03 3.09
CA LYS A 222 -23.68 5.68 4.24
C LYS A 222 -22.38 6.39 3.86
N LYS A 223 -21.48 5.73 3.12
CA LYS A 223 -20.23 6.35 2.63
C LYS A 223 -20.54 7.58 1.77
N ARG A 224 -21.56 7.52 0.92
CA ARG A 224 -22.00 8.67 0.12
C ARG A 224 -22.48 9.83 0.99
N GLU A 225 -23.37 9.57 1.95
CA GLU A 225 -23.87 10.60 2.87
C GLU A 225 -22.74 11.25 3.67
N GLU A 226 -21.74 10.47 4.10
CA GLU A 226 -20.55 10.99 4.80
C GLU A 226 -19.69 11.88 3.88
N LEU A 227 -19.50 11.49 2.62
CA LEU A 227 -18.80 12.30 1.62
C LEU A 227 -19.54 13.59 1.28
N GLU A 228 -20.87 13.54 1.14
CA GLU A 228 -21.70 14.72 0.91
C GLU A 228 -21.59 15.69 2.10
N LYS A 229 -21.61 15.17 3.34
CA LYS A 229 -21.38 15.97 4.56
C LYS A 229 -19.98 16.58 4.60
N PHE A 230 -18.94 15.80 4.28
CA PHE A 230 -17.55 16.26 4.33
C PHE A 230 -17.24 17.30 3.26
N THR A 231 -17.71 17.07 2.02
CA THR A 231 -17.42 17.95 0.88
C THR A 231 -18.40 19.12 0.75
N GLY A 232 -19.58 19.03 1.36
CA GLY A 232 -20.68 19.97 1.16
C GLY A 232 -21.28 19.95 -0.24
N LYS A 233 -20.97 18.92 -1.05
CA LYS A 233 -21.44 18.79 -2.44
C LYS A 233 -22.51 17.73 -2.55
N ASP A 234 -23.53 17.99 -3.37
CA ASP A 234 -24.47 16.96 -3.82
C ASP A 234 -23.77 16.02 -4.81
N LEU A 235 -23.73 14.73 -4.49
CA LEU A 235 -23.12 13.72 -5.34
C LEU A 235 -24.14 13.01 -6.23
N SER A 236 -25.42 13.41 -6.27
CA SER A 236 -26.50 12.88 -7.13
C SER A 236 -26.08 12.65 -8.58
N ALA A 237 -25.23 13.54 -9.12
CA ALA A 237 -24.69 13.44 -10.47
C ALA A 237 -23.83 12.19 -10.74
N LEU A 238 -23.29 11.55 -9.70
CA LEU A 238 -22.49 10.31 -9.80
C LEU A 238 -23.34 9.03 -9.92
N GLY A 239 -24.68 9.16 -10.00
CA GLY A 239 -25.60 8.02 -10.01
C GLY A 239 -25.97 7.55 -8.59
N PRO A 240 -26.81 6.51 -8.44
CA PRO A 240 -27.17 5.98 -7.13
C PRO A 240 -25.97 5.30 -6.46
N ALA A 241 -25.93 5.32 -5.12
CA ALA A 241 -25.04 4.45 -4.37
C ALA A 241 -25.43 2.99 -4.64
N ALA A 242 -24.46 2.17 -5.02
CA ALA A 242 -24.67 0.79 -5.40
C ALA A 242 -23.66 -0.12 -4.68
N ALA A 243 -24.05 -1.38 -4.48
CA ALA A 243 -23.15 -2.39 -3.97
C ALA A 243 -21.97 -2.62 -4.93
N SER A 244 -20.78 -2.83 -4.40
CA SER A 244 -19.57 -3.08 -5.17
C SER A 244 -18.80 -4.29 -4.64
N SER A 245 -18.05 -4.92 -5.53
CA SER A 245 -17.08 -5.96 -5.18
C SER A 245 -15.78 -5.61 -5.87
N ASN A 246 -14.78 -5.15 -5.11
CA ASN A 246 -13.47 -4.79 -5.63
C ASN A 246 -12.43 -5.85 -5.20
N ILE A 247 -11.39 -6.04 -6.01
CA ILE A 247 -10.27 -6.90 -5.65
C ILE A 247 -9.10 -5.98 -5.26
N ASP A 248 -8.68 -6.05 -4.00
CA ASP A 248 -7.60 -5.24 -3.44
C ASP A 248 -6.31 -6.05 -3.40
N LEU A 249 -5.51 -5.91 -4.46
CA LEU A 249 -4.19 -6.52 -4.56
C LEU A 249 -3.16 -5.70 -3.76
N LEU A 250 -1.99 -6.27 -3.53
CA LEU A 250 -0.83 -5.51 -3.03
C LEU A 250 -0.57 -4.31 -3.96
N PRO A 251 -0.10 -3.17 -3.42
CA PRO A 251 0.25 -2.01 -4.25
C PRO A 251 1.37 -2.37 -5.24
N THR A 252 1.43 -1.69 -6.37
CA THR A 252 2.59 -1.76 -7.27
C THR A 252 3.78 -0.94 -6.72
N GLU A 253 4.87 -0.88 -7.48
CA GLU A 253 6.15 -0.24 -7.11
C GLU A 253 5.98 1.12 -6.43
N TYR A 254 5.04 1.94 -6.89
CA TYR A 254 4.81 3.29 -6.37
C TYR A 254 3.41 3.49 -5.79
N GLY A 255 2.58 2.45 -5.72
CA GLY A 255 1.26 2.52 -5.12
C GLY A 255 1.31 2.67 -3.60
N SER A 256 0.32 3.35 -3.02
CA SER A 256 0.33 3.75 -1.59
C SER A 256 -0.33 2.74 -0.65
N GLN A 257 -1.41 2.06 -1.05
CA GLN A 257 -2.15 1.17 -0.14
C GLN A 257 -2.51 -0.19 -0.72
N PHE A 258 -2.99 -0.22 -1.96
CA PHE A 258 -3.41 -1.41 -2.69
C PHE A 258 -3.49 -1.08 -4.18
N THR A 259 -3.48 -2.10 -5.02
CA THR A 259 -3.86 -1.99 -6.43
C THR A 259 -5.27 -2.55 -6.59
N ARG A 260 -6.24 -1.64 -6.75
CA ARG A 260 -7.66 -2.01 -6.81
C ARG A 260 -8.07 -2.37 -8.23
N VAL A 261 -8.68 -3.54 -8.36
CA VAL A 261 -9.43 -3.94 -9.55
C VAL A 261 -10.90 -3.63 -9.30
N HIS A 262 -11.52 -2.96 -10.26
CA HIS A 262 -12.92 -2.55 -10.26
C HIS A 262 -13.71 -3.33 -11.31
N PRO A 263 -14.28 -4.50 -10.97
CA PRO A 263 -15.26 -5.19 -11.79
C PRO A 263 -16.54 -4.38 -11.96
N ASN A 264 -17.06 -4.35 -13.17
CA ASN A 264 -18.41 -3.94 -13.51
C ASN A 264 -19.21 -5.18 -13.91
N PHE A 265 -20.39 -5.32 -13.33
CA PHE A 265 -21.28 -6.44 -13.60
C PHE A 265 -22.37 -6.01 -14.58
N GLY A 266 -22.61 -6.84 -15.59
CA GLY A 266 -23.75 -6.73 -16.49
C GLY A 266 -25.06 -7.17 -15.82
N ASP A 267 -26.15 -7.12 -16.60
CA ASP A 267 -27.49 -7.47 -16.12
C ASP A 267 -27.63 -8.97 -15.75
N ASP A 268 -26.72 -9.82 -16.23
CA ASP A 268 -26.66 -11.26 -15.94
C ASP A 268 -25.79 -11.62 -14.73
N ASP A 269 -25.37 -10.62 -13.94
CA ASP A 269 -24.47 -10.74 -12.79
C ASP A 269 -23.07 -11.29 -13.14
N THR A 270 -22.65 -11.17 -14.41
CA THR A 270 -21.29 -11.48 -14.85
C THR A 270 -20.49 -10.22 -15.14
N ILE A 271 -19.17 -10.30 -15.00
CA ILE A 271 -18.28 -9.18 -15.27
C ILE A 271 -18.17 -8.97 -16.78
N ASP A 272 -18.70 -7.86 -17.29
CA ASP A 272 -18.54 -7.48 -18.69
C ASP A 272 -17.33 -6.57 -18.92
N ARG A 273 -16.84 -5.93 -17.85
CA ARG A 273 -15.71 -5.01 -17.87
C ARG A 273 -15.05 -4.92 -16.51
N PHE A 274 -13.74 -4.74 -16.48
CA PHE A 274 -13.05 -4.33 -15.26
C PHE A 274 -11.95 -3.30 -15.54
N ARG A 275 -11.57 -2.55 -14.51
CA ARG A 275 -10.50 -1.55 -14.56
C ARG A 275 -9.48 -1.79 -13.45
N VAL A 276 -8.20 -1.60 -13.74
CA VAL A 276 -7.11 -1.60 -12.76
C VAL A 276 -6.16 -0.43 -13.04
N GLY A 277 -5.69 0.22 -11.97
CA GLY A 277 -4.75 1.35 -12.06
C GLY A 277 -3.33 0.96 -11.65
N ILE A 278 -2.33 1.46 -12.37
CA ILE A 278 -0.92 1.37 -11.98
C ILE A 278 -0.40 2.78 -11.71
N ASP A 279 -0.10 3.06 -10.45
CA ASP A 279 0.30 4.39 -9.99
C ASP A 279 1.73 4.75 -10.43
N PHE A 280 1.88 6.00 -10.88
CA PHE A 280 3.19 6.64 -11.07
C PHE A 280 3.25 8.01 -10.40
N GLU A 281 2.22 8.42 -9.65
CA GLU A 281 2.16 9.72 -8.98
C GLU A 281 3.44 10.02 -8.21
N PRO A 282 3.96 9.10 -7.36
CA PRO A 282 5.12 9.46 -6.57
C PRO A 282 6.39 9.57 -7.39
N VAL A 283 6.47 8.89 -8.54
CA VAL A 283 7.64 8.89 -9.42
C VAL A 283 7.17 9.14 -10.85
N PRO A 284 6.94 10.41 -11.25
CA PRO A 284 6.37 10.72 -12.57
C PRO A 284 7.19 10.16 -13.74
N GLU A 285 8.49 9.99 -13.56
CA GLU A 285 9.42 9.39 -14.52
C GLU A 285 9.09 7.91 -14.81
N ALA A 286 8.45 7.21 -13.87
CA ALA A 286 8.01 5.83 -14.04
C ALA A 286 6.83 5.70 -15.02
N LYS A 287 6.18 6.81 -15.39
CA LYS A 287 5.08 6.81 -16.37
C LYS A 287 5.46 6.09 -17.66
N ASP A 288 6.62 6.45 -18.23
CA ASP A 288 7.07 5.87 -19.50
C ASP A 288 7.57 4.43 -19.32
N GLU A 289 8.19 4.12 -18.17
CA GLU A 289 8.62 2.75 -17.82
C GLU A 289 7.40 1.80 -17.74
N ILE A 290 6.32 2.21 -17.06
CA ILE A 290 5.09 1.42 -16.95
C ILE A 290 4.39 1.29 -18.31
N LEU A 291 4.32 2.37 -19.09
CA LEU A 291 3.75 2.30 -20.44
C LEU A 291 4.55 1.35 -21.34
N ALA A 292 5.88 1.31 -21.20
CA ALA A 292 6.71 0.36 -21.92
C ALA A 292 6.40 -1.11 -21.53
N LEU A 293 6.11 -1.40 -20.24
CA LEU A 293 5.67 -2.72 -19.81
C LEU A 293 4.32 -3.12 -20.44
N ILE A 294 3.37 -2.18 -20.48
CA ILE A 294 2.07 -2.37 -21.13
C ILE A 294 2.25 -2.67 -22.62
N LYS A 295 3.09 -1.89 -23.31
CA LYS A 295 3.43 -2.10 -24.74
C LYS A 295 4.15 -3.42 -24.97
N ALA A 296 5.04 -3.82 -24.08
CA ALA A 296 5.71 -5.12 -24.17
C ALA A 296 4.71 -6.29 -24.09
N LYS A 297 3.65 -6.16 -23.28
CA LYS A 297 2.59 -7.17 -23.18
C LYS A 297 1.71 -7.25 -24.43
N TRP A 298 1.13 -6.12 -24.85
CA TRP A 298 0.09 -6.14 -25.88
C TRP A 298 0.53 -5.71 -27.28
N GLY A 299 1.62 -4.95 -27.39
CA GLY A 299 2.12 -4.34 -28.62
C GLY A 299 1.92 -2.83 -28.63
N GLU A 300 2.11 -2.19 -29.79
CA GLU A 300 1.81 -0.76 -29.94
C GLU A 300 0.29 -0.54 -30.03
N PRO A 301 -0.25 0.48 -29.34
CA PRO A 301 -1.67 0.80 -29.41
C PRO A 301 -2.03 1.60 -30.65
N THR A 302 -3.31 1.59 -31.00
CA THR A 302 -3.92 2.62 -31.83
C THR A 302 -4.48 3.74 -30.93
N GLU A 303 -4.25 5.00 -31.28
CA GLU A 303 -4.82 6.14 -30.55
C GLU A 303 -6.24 6.44 -31.05
N GLU A 304 -7.16 6.61 -30.11
CA GLU A 304 -8.49 7.17 -30.33
C GLU A 304 -8.70 8.41 -29.47
N GLU A 305 -9.52 9.35 -29.95
CA GLU A 305 -9.96 10.50 -29.14
C GLU A 305 -11.42 10.31 -28.71
N LYS A 306 -11.67 10.29 -27.40
CA LYS A 306 -13.02 10.16 -26.84
C LYS A 306 -13.20 11.19 -25.74
N TYR A 307 -14.23 12.02 -25.86
CA TYR A 307 -14.52 13.10 -24.91
C TYR A 307 -13.34 14.06 -24.67
N GLY A 308 -12.55 14.35 -25.71
CA GLY A 308 -11.37 15.21 -25.62
C GLY A 308 -10.19 14.57 -24.88
N LYS A 309 -10.23 13.26 -24.65
CA LYS A 309 -9.16 12.49 -24.06
C LYS A 309 -8.59 11.50 -25.06
N LYS A 310 -7.27 11.31 -25.00
CA LYS A 310 -6.60 10.26 -25.75
C LYS A 310 -6.76 8.92 -25.05
N ILE A 311 -7.26 7.94 -25.77
CA ILE A 311 -7.38 6.55 -25.32
C ILE A 311 -6.48 5.70 -26.20
N MET A 312 -5.61 4.90 -25.58
CA MET A 312 -4.76 3.95 -26.29
C MET A 312 -5.46 2.60 -26.33
N VAL A 313 -5.77 2.10 -27.53
CA VAL A 313 -6.44 0.81 -27.73
C VAL A 313 -5.40 -0.23 -28.11
N PHE A 314 -5.23 -1.24 -27.27
CA PHE A 314 -4.21 -2.30 -27.43
C PHE A 314 -4.79 -3.58 -28.02
N ASN A 315 -6.09 -3.82 -27.84
CA ASN A 315 -6.79 -4.96 -28.41
C ASN A 315 -8.28 -4.61 -28.60
N GLU A 316 -8.94 -5.29 -29.55
CA GLU A 316 -10.36 -5.09 -29.86
C GLU A 316 -11.28 -6.19 -29.32
N ASP A 317 -10.74 -7.38 -29.04
CA ASP A 317 -11.52 -8.51 -28.52
C ASP A 317 -10.67 -9.44 -27.63
N PRO A 318 -10.82 -9.39 -26.28
CA PRO A 318 -11.57 -8.37 -25.57
C PRO A 318 -10.96 -6.98 -25.81
N ARG A 319 -11.77 -5.92 -25.71
CA ARG A 319 -11.29 -4.57 -25.90
C ARG A 319 -10.40 -4.19 -24.71
N ILE A 320 -9.15 -3.83 -24.98
CA ILE A 320 -8.18 -3.40 -23.96
C ILE A 320 -7.81 -1.97 -24.25
N THR A 321 -8.14 -1.07 -23.33
CA THR A 321 -7.81 0.35 -23.43
C THR A 321 -6.97 0.80 -22.26
N VAL A 322 -6.07 1.73 -22.52
CA VAL A 322 -5.26 2.38 -21.50
C VAL A 322 -5.41 3.88 -21.60
N GLU A 323 -5.73 4.52 -20.49
CA GLU A 323 -5.88 5.96 -20.36
C GLU A 323 -4.94 6.48 -19.27
N GLU A 324 -4.36 7.67 -19.48
CA GLU A 324 -3.69 8.41 -18.42
C GLU A 324 -4.74 9.10 -17.54
N ASP A 325 -4.85 8.70 -16.28
CA ASP A 325 -5.55 9.50 -15.29
C ASP A 325 -4.64 10.64 -14.84
N THR A 326 -4.85 11.79 -15.45
CA THR A 326 -4.08 13.01 -15.16
C THR A 326 -4.35 13.60 -13.77
N ILE A 327 -5.41 13.17 -13.07
CA ILE A 327 -5.73 13.62 -11.71
C ILE A 327 -4.94 12.78 -10.72
N SER A 328 -5.11 11.46 -10.76
CA SER A 328 -4.47 10.53 -9.82
C SER A 328 -3.07 10.08 -10.25
N LYS A 329 -2.59 10.55 -11.43
CA LYS A 329 -1.27 10.24 -12.02
C LYS A 329 -1.00 8.73 -12.05
N LYS A 330 -1.86 8.02 -12.76
CA LYS A 330 -1.76 6.57 -12.97
C LYS A 330 -2.14 6.19 -14.39
N TRP A 331 -1.72 5.00 -14.80
CA TRP A 331 -2.25 4.35 -16.00
C TRP A 331 -3.44 3.51 -15.63
N ASP A 332 -4.61 3.82 -16.17
CA ASP A 332 -5.80 3.00 -16.01
C ASP A 332 -5.96 2.07 -17.19
N ILE A 333 -5.94 0.78 -16.89
CA ILE A 333 -6.14 -0.31 -17.83
C ILE A 333 -7.58 -0.76 -17.67
N GLU A 334 -8.35 -0.69 -18.74
CA GLU A 334 -9.72 -1.18 -18.82
C GLU A 334 -9.79 -2.34 -19.81
N VAL A 335 -10.43 -3.43 -19.39
CA VAL A 335 -10.64 -4.63 -20.19
C VAL A 335 -12.14 -4.88 -20.27
N GLU A 336 -12.70 -4.95 -21.47
CA GLU A 336 -14.15 -5.03 -21.72
C GLU A 336 -14.48 -6.10 -22.76
N LEU A 337 -15.56 -6.85 -22.53
CA LEU A 337 -16.15 -7.72 -23.53
C LEU A 337 -16.77 -6.88 -24.64
N LYS A 338 -16.47 -7.23 -25.89
CA LYS A 338 -17.13 -6.59 -27.02
C LYS A 338 -18.62 -6.96 -27.03
N LYS A 339 -19.48 -5.96 -26.82
CA LYS A 339 -20.94 -6.11 -26.87
C LYS A 339 -21.48 -6.11 -28.29
#